data_AF-A0A1Q7V119-F1
#
_entry.id   AF-A0A1Q7V119-F1
#
_cell.length_a   1.000
_cell.length_b   1.000
_cell.length_c   1.000
_cell.angle_alpha   90.00
_cell.angle_beta   90.00
_cell.angle_gamma   90.00
#
_symmetry.space_group_name_H-M   'P 1'
#
loop_
_entity.id
_entity.type
_entity.pdbx_description
1 polymer ?
#
loop_
_entity_poly.entity_id
_entity_poly.type
_entity_poly.pdbx_seq_one_letter_code
_entity_poly.pdbx_strand_id
1 'polypeptide(L)'
;MKVATFTLLAMFVLSPAVSLFPEPAQKDVPAEVENARRALRNANTELEHAGGQWGGHRVAAMHHIEQALGELNQAEKWAREHHDMK
;
A
#
# COMPACT_ATOMS: atom_id res chain seq x y z
N MET A 1 -34.16 52.04 -26.23
CA MET A 1 -34.42 50.88 -27.13
C MET A 1 -33.13 50.10 -27.33
N LYS A 2 -33.24 48.77 -27.26
CA LYS A 2 -32.31 47.71 -27.74
C LYS A 2 -31.06 47.38 -26.90
N VAL A 3 -31.28 46.36 -26.07
CA VAL A 3 -30.30 45.38 -25.54
C VAL A 3 -29.38 44.81 -26.62
N ALA A 4 -28.10 44.60 -26.26
CA ALA A 4 -27.23 43.64 -26.93
C ALA A 4 -26.42 42.88 -25.86
N THR A 5 -27.01 41.76 -25.47
CA THR A 5 -26.43 40.69 -24.67
C THR A 5 -25.27 40.06 -25.45
N PHE A 6 -24.06 40.05 -24.88
CA PHE A 6 -22.98 39.16 -25.33
C PHE A 6 -22.37 38.48 -24.10
N THR A 7 -23.06 37.45 -23.62
CA THR A 7 -22.47 36.43 -22.77
C THR A 7 -21.52 35.60 -23.64
N LEU A 8 -20.21 35.72 -23.40
CA LEU A 8 -19.23 34.75 -23.87
C LEU A 8 -18.42 34.24 -22.66
N LEU A 9 -18.93 33.12 -22.17
CA LEU A 9 -18.30 32.05 -21.42
C LEU A 9 -16.82 31.88 -21.81
N ALA A 10 -15.89 32.46 -21.05
CA ALA A 10 -14.47 32.14 -21.13
C ALA A 10 -14.21 30.91 -20.24
N MET A 11 -14.07 29.79 -20.94
CA MET A 11 -13.75 28.46 -20.45
C MET A 11 -12.63 28.41 -19.41
N PHE A 12 -12.96 27.67 -18.36
CA PHE A 12 -12.09 26.77 -17.61
C PHE A 12 -10.98 26.15 -18.50
N VAL A 13 -9.72 26.47 -18.24
CA VAL A 13 -8.62 25.53 -18.52
C VAL A 13 -7.83 25.38 -17.23
N LEU A 14 -8.39 24.55 -16.34
CA LEU A 14 -7.67 23.95 -15.24
C LEU A 14 -6.68 22.96 -15.88
N SER A 15 -5.48 23.42 -16.23
CA SER A 15 -4.44 22.52 -16.75
C SER A 15 -4.13 21.46 -15.69
N PRO A 16 -4.32 20.15 -15.94
CA PRO A 16 -3.60 19.17 -15.16
C PRO A 16 -2.13 19.37 -15.53
N ALA A 17 -1.31 19.79 -14.58
CA ALA A 17 0.13 19.69 -14.71
C ALA A 17 0.45 18.20 -14.85
N VAL A 18 0.49 17.69 -16.08
CA VAL A 18 1.09 16.41 -16.40
C VAL A 18 2.54 16.57 -16.01
N SER A 19 2.93 16.01 -14.87
CA SER A 19 4.32 15.98 -14.43
C SER A 19 5.15 15.37 -15.55
N LEU A 20 6.05 16.17 -16.13
CA LEU A 20 7.02 15.74 -17.15
C LEU A 20 8.12 14.83 -16.57
N PHE A 21 8.04 14.53 -15.28
CA PHE A 21 8.95 13.64 -14.59
C PHE A 21 8.29 12.27 -14.50
N PRO A 22 8.94 11.20 -14.99
CA PRO A 22 8.48 9.85 -14.71
C PRO A 22 8.39 9.68 -13.20
N GLU A 23 7.22 9.32 -12.72
CA GLU A 23 7.03 8.89 -11.33
C GLU A 23 8.03 7.74 -11.08
N PRO A 24 8.83 7.78 -10.00
CA PRO A 24 9.76 6.70 -9.71
C PRO A 24 8.95 5.40 -9.71
N ALA A 25 9.45 4.39 -10.43
CA ALA A 25 8.77 3.11 -10.63
C ALA A 25 8.06 2.70 -9.35
N GLN A 26 6.73 2.66 -9.43
CA GLN A 26 5.86 2.28 -8.33
C GLN A 26 6.43 1.00 -7.74
N LYS A 27 6.78 1.04 -6.45
CA LYS A 27 7.36 -0.08 -5.70
C LYS A 27 6.69 -1.39 -6.15
N ASP A 28 7.40 -2.20 -6.94
CA ASP A 28 6.90 -3.45 -7.57
C ASP A 28 6.71 -4.58 -6.54
N VAL A 29 6.12 -4.26 -5.39
CA VAL A 29 5.62 -5.27 -4.47
C VAL A 29 4.18 -5.53 -4.88
N PRO A 30 3.85 -6.77 -5.29
CA PRO A 30 2.48 -7.12 -5.62
C PRO A 30 1.54 -6.71 -4.50
N ALA A 31 0.39 -6.13 -4.84
CA ALA A 31 -0.57 -5.61 -3.88
C ALA A 31 -1.02 -6.69 -2.87
N GLU A 32 -1.02 -7.94 -3.30
CA GLU A 32 -1.32 -9.14 -2.52
C GLU A 32 -0.31 -9.36 -1.39
N VAL A 33 0.99 -9.16 -1.65
CA VAL A 33 2.06 -9.33 -0.65
C VAL A 33 1.97 -8.25 0.42
N GLU A 34 1.70 -7.00 0.04
CA GLU A 34 1.49 -5.94 1.04
C GLU A 34 0.19 -6.14 1.81
N ASN A 35 -0.87 -6.63 1.17
CA ASN A 35 -2.11 -6.97 1.86
C ASN A 35 -1.92 -8.10 2.88
N ALA A 36 -1.18 -9.17 2.51
CA ALA A 36 -0.82 -10.24 3.44
C ALA A 36 -0.02 -9.70 4.64
N ARG A 37 0.97 -8.84 4.37
CA ARG A 37 1.76 -8.17 5.41
C ARG A 37 0.90 -7.34 6.36
N ARG A 38 -0.06 -6.57 5.84
CA ARG A 38 -1.02 -5.80 6.65
C ARG A 38 -1.89 -6.71 7.51
N ALA A 39 -2.44 -7.78 6.93
CA ALA A 39 -3.27 -8.73 7.67
C ALA A 39 -2.50 -9.39 8.83
N LEU A 40 -1.26 -9.81 8.59
CA LEU A 40 -0.38 -10.39 9.60
C LEU A 40 -0.09 -9.41 10.74
N ARG A 41 0.24 -8.15 10.44
CA ARG A 41 0.46 -7.12 11.47
C ARG A 41 -0.79 -6.88 12.31
N ASN A 42 -1.94 -6.77 11.67
CA ASN A 42 -3.21 -6.60 12.37
C ASN A 42 -3.51 -7.77 13.29
N ALA A 43 -3.33 -9.01 12.81
CA ALA A 43 -3.50 -10.21 13.63
C ALA A 43 -2.55 -10.23 14.84
N ASN A 44 -1.29 -9.81 14.68
CA ASN A 44 -0.35 -9.72 15.80
C ASN A 44 -0.84 -8.73 16.86
N THR A 45 -1.27 -7.54 16.42
CA THR A 45 -1.83 -6.53 17.32
C THR A 45 -3.08 -7.05 18.04
N GLU A 46 -3.98 -7.75 17.36
CA GLU A 46 -5.16 -8.36 18.00
C GLU A 46 -4.76 -9.40 19.07
N LEU A 47 -3.74 -10.22 18.79
CA LEU A 47 -3.23 -11.21 19.74
C LEU A 47 -2.51 -10.57 20.94
N GLU A 48 -1.76 -9.49 20.74
CA GLU A 48 -1.12 -8.74 21.83
C GLU A 48 -2.17 -8.23 22.83
N HIS A 49 -3.28 -7.72 22.31
CA HIS A 49 -4.39 -7.19 23.12
C HIS A 49 -5.36 -8.28 23.63
N ALA A 50 -5.25 -9.51 23.14
CA ALA A 50 -6.08 -10.61 23.62
C ALA A 50 -5.76 -10.94 25.09
N GLY A 51 -6.79 -11.23 25.90
CA GLY A 51 -6.62 -11.60 27.31
C GLY A 51 -5.75 -12.85 27.53
N GLY A 52 -5.28 -13.07 28.76
CA GLY A 52 -4.35 -14.17 29.07
C GLY A 52 -4.91 -15.60 28.98
N GLN A 53 -6.22 -15.77 28.73
CA GLN A 53 -6.92 -17.06 28.71
C GLN A 53 -6.43 -18.05 27.63
N TRP A 54 -5.66 -17.57 26.66
CA TRP A 54 -5.16 -18.36 25.52
C TRP A 54 -3.80 -19.01 25.79
N GLY A 55 -3.20 -18.76 26.95
CA GLY A 55 -1.95 -19.38 27.39
C GLY A 55 -0.80 -19.24 26.39
N GLY A 56 0.02 -20.30 26.28
CA GLY A 56 1.17 -20.34 25.36
C GLY A 56 0.79 -20.34 23.88
N HIS A 57 -0.45 -20.69 23.51
CA HIS A 57 -0.87 -20.73 22.12
C HIS A 57 -0.93 -19.34 21.48
N ARG A 58 -1.32 -18.32 22.24
CA ARG A 58 -1.28 -16.92 21.77
C ARG A 58 0.14 -16.47 21.46
N VAL A 59 1.07 -16.78 22.37
CA VAL A 59 2.49 -16.46 22.19
C VAL A 59 3.07 -17.21 20.98
N ALA A 60 2.72 -18.49 20.81
CA ALA A 60 3.11 -19.26 19.64
C ALA A 60 2.54 -18.69 18.32
N ALA A 61 1.28 -18.25 18.32
CA ALA A 61 0.66 -17.62 17.15
C ALA A 61 1.37 -16.30 16.77
N MET A 62 1.68 -15.45 17.75
CA MET A 62 2.48 -14.24 17.54
C MET A 62 3.85 -14.57 16.95
N HIS A 63 4.52 -15.59 17.50
CA HIS A 63 5.82 -16.05 16.97
C HIS A 63 5.73 -16.51 15.51
N HIS A 64 4.71 -17.27 15.14
CA HIS A 64 4.51 -17.69 13.75
C HIS A 64 4.21 -16.51 12.81
N ILE A 65 3.48 -15.50 13.28
CA ILE A 65 3.24 -14.28 12.51
C ILE A 65 4.55 -13.53 12.27
N GLU A 66 5.42 -13.40 13.27
CA GLU A 66 6.74 -12.78 13.11
C GLU A 66 7.60 -13.54 12.09
N GLN A 67 7.59 -14.87 12.14
CA GLN A 67 8.27 -15.72 11.15
C GLN A 67 7.75 -15.45 9.73
N ALA A 68 6.43 -15.43 9.55
CA ALA A 68 5.81 -15.15 8.25
C ALA A 68 6.16 -13.74 7.73
N LEU A 69 6.18 -12.73 8.59
CA LEU A 69 6.62 -11.38 8.22
C LEU A 69 8.10 -11.35 7.79
N GLY A 70 8.95 -12.15 8.45
CA GLY A 70 10.33 -12.37 8.06
C GLY A 70 10.46 -12.95 6.65
N GLU A 71 9.70 -14.01 6.35
CA GLU A 71 9.69 -14.63 5.02
C GLU A 71 9.22 -13.66 3.93
N LEU A 72 8.17 -12.86 4.20
CA LEU A 72 7.72 -11.84 3.25
C LEU A 72 8.79 -10.78 2.98
N ASN A 73 9.63 -10.43 3.96
CA ASN A 73 10.76 -9.53 3.75
C ASN A 73 11.83 -10.14 2.84
N GLN A 74 12.14 -11.43 3.02
CA GLN A 74 13.09 -12.14 2.17
C GLN A 74 12.56 -12.28 0.74
N ALA A 75 11.28 -12.60 0.58
CA ALA A 75 10.62 -12.66 -0.72
C ALA A 75 10.68 -11.31 -1.44
N GLU A 76 10.41 -10.20 -0.73
CA GLU A 76 10.49 -8.85 -1.30
C GLU A 76 11.92 -8.49 -1.71
N LYS A 77 12.91 -8.87 -0.91
CA LYS A 77 14.33 -8.67 -1.23
C LYS A 77 14.73 -9.47 -2.47
N TRP A 78 14.38 -10.75 -2.52
CA TRP A 78 14.64 -11.63 -3.65
C TRP A 78 14.00 -11.09 -4.93
N ALA A 79 12.73 -10.67 -4.84
CA ALA A 79 12.01 -10.10 -5.97
C ALA A 79 12.71 -8.86 -6.53
N ARG A 80 13.19 -7.93 -5.68
CA ARG A 80 14.00 -6.78 -6.13
C ARG A 80 15.28 -7.21 -6.84
N GLU A 81 16.05 -8.10 -6.22
CA GLU A 81 17.34 -8.56 -6.77
C GLU A 81 17.18 -9.29 -8.12
N HIS A 82 16.04 -9.97 -8.34
CA HIS A 82 15.81 -10.77 -9.54
C HIS A 82 14.88 -10.10 -10.57
N HIS A 83 14.12 -9.07 -10.20
CA HIS A 83 13.35 -8.23 -11.14
C HIS A 83 14.25 -7.21 -11.87
N ASP A 84 15.39 -6.82 -11.28
CA ASP A 84 16.39 -5.96 -11.93
C ASP A 84 17.20 -6.68 -13.05
N MET A 85 16.95 -7.98 -13.30
CA MET A 85 17.65 -8.81 -14.29
C MET A 85 16.86 -9.06 -15.59
N LYS A 86 15.85 -8.25 -15.91
CA LYS A 86 15.14 -8.28 -17.21
C LYS A 86 15.49 -7.06 -18.05
#